data_AF-A5AXD6-F1
#
_entry.id   AF-A5AXD6-F1
#
_cell.length_a   1.000
_cell.length_b   1.000
_cell.length_c   1.000
_cell.angle_alpha   90.00
_cell.angle_beta   90.00
_cell.angle_gamma   90.00
#
_symmetry.space_group_name_H-M   'P 1'
#
loop_
_entity.id
_entity.type
_entity.pdbx_description
1 polymer ?
#
loop_
_entity_poly.entity_id
_entity_poly.type
_entity_poly.pdbx_seq_one_letter_code
_entity_poly.pdbx_strand_id
1 'polypeptide(L)'
;MVSVSGEPIQRLGAYMLEGLRARLELSGSCIYKALKCKEPTGPELLSYMHILYQICPYYKFAYMSANVVIGEAIKNEPRIHIIDFQIAQGSQWVSLIQALACRPGGAPLIRITGVDDSDSAHARGGGLHMVGLRLSKVAESCNVPFEFHAAGMSGSEVELENLRICHGEALAVNFPYMLHHMPDESVSTANHRDRLLRLIKSLQPKVVTLVEQESNTNTSAFLPRFVETLDYYTAMFESIDVARPRNDKQRINAEQHCVARDIVNIIACEGTERVERHELLEISTICLVDKRKPYLGLGLPFTTFCPYLRQRYPSSSISTSLTV
;
A
#
# COMPACT_ATOMS: atom_id res chain seq x y z
N MET A 1 2.33 24.67 -21.39
CA MET A 1 1.46 23.74 -22.16
C MET A 1 1.51 22.40 -21.44
N VAL A 2 0.36 21.84 -21.04
CA VAL A 2 0.24 20.55 -20.32
C VAL A 2 -0.40 19.50 -21.21
N SER A 3 -0.09 18.21 -21.01
CA SER A 3 -0.60 17.11 -21.83
C SER A 3 -0.46 15.75 -21.12
N VAL A 4 -1.53 14.96 -21.08
CA VAL A 4 -1.55 13.61 -20.48
C VAL A 4 -0.80 12.56 -21.31
N SER A 5 -0.44 12.88 -22.54
CA SER A 5 0.36 12.00 -23.43
C SER A 5 1.74 12.58 -23.75
N GLY A 6 2.14 13.67 -23.07
CA GLY A 6 3.41 14.35 -23.28
C GLY A 6 4.57 13.81 -22.44
N GLU A 7 5.61 14.64 -22.33
CA GLU A 7 6.74 14.45 -21.41
C GLU A 7 6.27 14.30 -19.95
N PRO A 8 7.05 13.65 -19.06
CA PRO A 8 6.71 13.49 -17.64
C PRO A 8 6.18 14.77 -16.97
N ILE A 9 6.90 15.87 -17.14
CA ILE A 9 6.53 17.16 -16.56
C ILE A 9 5.24 17.76 -17.14
N GLN A 10 4.93 17.47 -18.42
CA GLN A 10 3.68 17.92 -19.05
C GLN A 10 2.48 17.14 -18.52
N ARG A 11 2.67 15.84 -18.23
CA ARG A 11 1.66 14.95 -17.65
C ARG A 11 1.40 15.32 -16.20
N LEU A 12 2.45 15.42 -15.39
CA LEU A 12 2.36 15.90 -14.02
C LEU A 12 1.71 17.28 -13.95
N GLY A 13 2.17 18.22 -14.80
CA GLY A 13 1.60 19.56 -14.88
C GLY A 13 0.10 19.57 -15.18
N ALA A 14 -0.43 18.61 -15.95
CA ALA A 14 -1.86 18.50 -16.19
C ALA A 14 -2.64 18.20 -14.89
N TYR A 15 -2.13 17.29 -14.05
CA TYR A 15 -2.78 16.92 -12.79
C TYR A 15 -2.56 17.96 -11.68
N MET A 16 -1.38 18.58 -11.63
CA MET A 16 -1.12 19.71 -10.72
C MET A 16 -2.05 20.89 -11.04
N LEU A 17 -2.25 21.20 -12.33
CA LEU A 17 -3.17 22.24 -12.78
C LEU A 17 -4.63 21.91 -12.42
N GLU A 18 -5.05 20.66 -12.60
CA GLU A 18 -6.38 20.20 -12.18
C GLU A 18 -6.57 20.38 -10.67
N GLY A 19 -5.58 19.99 -9.86
CA GLY A 19 -5.60 20.20 -8.41
C GLY A 19 -5.68 21.69 -8.02
N LEU A 20 -4.94 22.57 -8.69
CA LEU A 20 -5.01 24.02 -8.46
C LEU A 20 -6.39 24.58 -8.83
N ARG A 21 -6.93 24.17 -9.97
CA ARG A 21 -8.26 24.59 -10.41
C ARG A 21 -9.34 24.11 -9.43
N ALA A 22 -9.28 22.84 -9.04
CA ALA A 22 -10.16 22.26 -8.04
C ALA A 22 -10.11 23.01 -6.70
N ARG A 23 -8.91 23.46 -6.29
CA ARG A 23 -8.73 24.28 -5.10
C ARG A 23 -9.43 25.64 -5.23
N LEU A 24 -9.24 26.32 -6.36
CA LEU A 24 -9.85 27.64 -6.63
C LEU A 24 -11.38 27.57 -6.70
N GLU A 25 -11.89 26.48 -7.27
CA GLU A 25 -13.33 26.23 -7.40
C GLU A 25 -13.95 25.59 -6.14
N LEU A 26 -13.15 25.32 -5.09
CA LEU A 26 -13.57 24.62 -3.86
C LEU A 26 -14.24 23.26 -4.16
N SER A 27 -13.77 22.58 -5.20
CA SER A 27 -14.34 21.33 -5.73
C SER A 27 -13.42 20.11 -5.50
N GLY A 28 -12.34 20.28 -4.73
CA GLY A 28 -11.35 19.24 -4.46
C GLY A 28 -11.94 17.90 -4.00
N SER A 29 -12.81 17.92 -2.99
CA SER A 29 -13.43 16.69 -2.48
C SER A 29 -14.40 16.04 -3.46
N CYS A 30 -15.11 16.84 -4.26
CA CYS A 30 -15.96 16.37 -5.34
C CYS A 30 -15.14 15.66 -6.43
N ILE A 31 -14.03 16.26 -6.87
CA ILE A 31 -13.15 15.68 -7.88
C ILE A 31 -12.46 14.44 -7.34
N TYR A 32 -11.96 14.47 -6.10
CA TYR A 32 -11.38 13.31 -5.43
C TYR A 32 -12.35 12.11 -5.40
N LYS A 33 -13.62 12.36 -5.01
CA LYS A 33 -14.68 11.33 -5.01
C LYS A 33 -15.08 10.90 -6.43
N ALA A 34 -15.10 11.80 -7.40
CA ALA A 34 -15.44 11.45 -8.79
C ALA A 34 -14.33 10.66 -9.50
N LEU A 35 -13.06 10.88 -9.11
CA LEU A 35 -11.91 10.09 -9.55
C LEU A 35 -11.84 8.73 -8.87
N LYS A 36 -12.59 8.51 -7.77
CA LYS A 36 -12.77 7.22 -7.11
C LYS A 36 -13.53 6.27 -8.05
N CYS A 37 -12.77 5.68 -8.96
CA CYS A 37 -13.17 4.63 -9.90
C CYS A 37 -14.50 4.91 -10.61
N LYS A 38 -14.49 5.73 -11.67
CA LYS A 38 -15.51 5.62 -12.73
C LYS A 38 -15.60 4.15 -13.14
N GLU A 39 -16.80 3.60 -13.13
CA GLU A 39 -17.12 2.23 -13.55
C GLU A 39 -16.36 1.86 -14.83
N PRO A 40 -15.47 0.87 -14.76
CA PRO A 40 -14.94 0.24 -15.94
C PRO A 40 -15.91 -0.87 -16.31
N THR A 41 -16.70 -0.65 -17.36
CA THR A 41 -17.62 -1.63 -17.91
C THR A 41 -16.85 -2.80 -18.54
N GLY A 42 -16.54 -3.82 -17.76
CA GLY A 42 -16.15 -5.13 -18.29
C GLY A 42 -15.06 -5.91 -17.54
N PRO A 43 -14.77 -7.15 -17.98
CA PRO A 43 -13.70 -8.00 -17.43
C PRO A 43 -12.27 -7.51 -17.73
N GLU A 44 -12.11 -6.39 -18.46
CA GLU A 44 -10.81 -5.75 -18.76
C GLU A 44 -10.21 -4.96 -17.58
N LEU A 45 -10.92 -4.90 -16.44
CA LEU A 45 -10.49 -4.23 -15.20
C LEU A 45 -9.66 -5.14 -14.30
N LEU A 46 -8.44 -5.47 -14.72
CA LEU A 46 -7.43 -6.03 -13.80
C LEU A 46 -6.92 -5.01 -12.75
N SER A 47 -7.63 -3.87 -12.56
CA SER A 47 -7.40 -2.72 -11.69
C SER A 47 -6.25 -1.80 -12.11
N TYR A 48 -6.54 -0.50 -12.20
CA TYR A 48 -5.51 0.54 -12.39
C TYR A 48 -4.41 0.48 -11.33
N MET A 49 -4.74 0.03 -10.11
CA MET A 49 -3.75 -0.23 -9.06
C MET A 49 -2.85 -1.43 -9.38
N HIS A 50 -3.34 -2.46 -10.08
CA HIS A 50 -2.50 -3.54 -10.56
C HIS A 50 -1.57 -3.08 -11.69
N ILE A 51 -2.06 -2.22 -12.58
CA ILE A 51 -1.22 -1.61 -13.62
C ILE A 51 -0.13 -0.77 -12.96
N LEU A 52 -0.47 0.08 -11.97
CA LEU A 52 0.52 0.79 -11.17
C LEU A 52 1.52 -0.18 -10.54
N TYR A 53 1.05 -1.23 -9.85
CA TYR A 53 1.92 -2.25 -9.27
C TYR A 53 2.89 -2.89 -10.28
N GLN A 54 2.47 -3.05 -11.54
CA GLN A 54 3.31 -3.60 -12.61
C GLN A 54 4.32 -2.60 -13.17
N ILE A 55 3.92 -1.34 -13.36
CA ILE A 55 4.77 -0.32 -14.01
C ILE A 55 5.70 0.39 -13.01
N CYS A 56 5.27 0.49 -11.75
CA CYS A 56 5.98 1.18 -10.68
C CYS A 56 6.73 0.15 -9.82
N PRO A 57 8.06 0.06 -9.93
CA PRO A 57 8.85 -0.96 -9.21
C PRO A 57 8.80 -0.81 -7.68
N TYR A 58 8.47 0.37 -7.17
CA TYR A 58 8.44 0.68 -5.74
C TYR A 58 7.35 -0.11 -4.98
N TYR A 59 6.17 -0.33 -5.55
CA TYR A 59 5.12 -1.11 -4.88
C TYR A 59 5.54 -2.57 -4.71
N LYS A 60 6.07 -3.17 -5.78
CA LYS A 60 6.59 -4.55 -5.74
C LYS A 60 7.77 -4.67 -4.78
N PHE A 61 8.70 -3.73 -4.82
CA PHE A 61 9.81 -3.67 -3.87
C PHE A 61 9.30 -3.62 -2.43
N ALA A 62 8.35 -2.76 -2.12
CA ALA A 62 7.85 -2.60 -0.77
C ALA A 62 7.16 -3.86 -0.25
N TYR A 63 6.25 -4.46 -1.03
CA TYR A 63 5.57 -5.71 -0.64
C TYR A 63 6.53 -6.88 -0.47
N MET A 64 7.51 -7.01 -1.36
CA MET A 64 8.52 -8.06 -1.25
C MET A 64 9.44 -7.85 -0.05
N SER A 65 9.81 -6.60 0.24
CA SER A 65 10.61 -6.25 1.42
C SER A 65 9.86 -6.61 2.71
N ALA A 66 8.58 -6.21 2.82
CA ALA A 66 7.73 -6.58 3.93
C ALA A 66 7.61 -8.11 4.08
N ASN A 67 7.36 -8.83 2.98
CA ASN A 67 7.26 -10.30 2.99
C ASN A 67 8.55 -10.99 3.44
N VAL A 68 9.73 -10.46 3.09
CA VAL A 68 11.01 -11.00 3.57
C VAL A 68 11.12 -10.88 5.08
N VAL A 69 10.82 -9.71 5.64
CA VAL A 69 10.88 -9.48 7.10
C VAL A 69 9.85 -10.34 7.81
N ILE A 70 8.61 -10.36 7.31
CA ILE A 70 7.52 -11.17 7.86
C ILE A 70 7.90 -12.66 7.83
N GLY A 71 8.34 -13.16 6.68
CA GLY A 71 8.74 -14.54 6.48
C GLY A 71 9.86 -14.97 7.41
N GLU A 72 10.85 -14.10 7.66
CA GLU A 72 11.94 -14.38 8.60
C GLU A 72 11.45 -14.45 10.05
N ALA A 73 10.55 -13.55 10.46
CA ALA A 73 10.01 -13.50 11.82
C ALA A 73 9.13 -14.70 12.17
N ILE A 74 8.43 -15.27 11.19
CA ILE A 74 7.47 -16.38 11.37
C ILE A 74 8.00 -17.73 10.86
N LYS A 75 9.25 -17.79 10.39
CA LYS A 75 9.78 -18.95 9.64
C LYS A 75 9.57 -20.29 10.33
N ASN A 76 9.67 -20.37 11.66
CA ASN A 76 9.59 -21.64 12.40
C ASN A 76 8.24 -21.86 13.11
N GLU A 77 7.25 -21.03 12.81
CA GLU A 77 5.98 -21.05 13.54
C GLU A 77 5.00 -22.02 12.89
N PRO A 78 4.35 -22.93 13.64
CA PRO A 78 3.42 -23.91 13.08
C PRO A 78 2.06 -23.28 12.73
N ARG A 79 1.69 -22.19 13.40
CA ARG A 79 0.44 -21.45 13.20
C ARG A 79 0.74 -19.97 13.11
N ILE A 80 0.34 -19.36 12.00
CA ILE A 80 0.65 -17.98 11.64
C ILE A 80 -0.65 -17.22 11.49
N HIS A 81 -0.72 -16.03 12.07
CA HIS A 81 -1.80 -15.08 11.85
C HIS A 81 -1.22 -13.78 11.30
N ILE A 82 -1.64 -13.41 10.09
CA ILE A 82 -1.28 -12.15 9.45
C ILE A 82 -2.49 -11.22 9.54
N ILE A 83 -2.30 -10.01 10.06
CA ILE A 83 -3.29 -8.93 9.98
C ILE A 83 -2.78 -7.93 8.96
N ASP A 84 -3.54 -7.73 7.89
CA ASP A 84 -3.23 -6.77 6.84
C ASP A 84 -4.25 -5.62 6.87
N PHE A 85 -3.74 -4.41 7.12
CA PHE A 85 -4.52 -3.18 7.08
C PHE A 85 -4.37 -2.50 5.72
N GLN A 86 -5.39 -2.64 4.87
CA GLN A 86 -5.43 -2.31 3.44
C GLN A 86 -5.04 -3.48 2.52
N ILE A 87 -5.66 -4.65 2.73
CA ILE A 87 -5.33 -5.89 1.99
C ILE A 87 -5.50 -5.80 0.47
N ALA A 88 -6.31 -4.85 0.00
CA ALA A 88 -6.56 -4.60 -1.41
C ALA A 88 -6.94 -5.89 -2.14
N GLN A 89 -6.13 -6.35 -3.11
CA GLN A 89 -6.39 -7.57 -3.87
C GLN A 89 -5.81 -8.85 -3.25
N GLY A 90 -4.98 -8.74 -2.20
CA GLY A 90 -4.26 -9.85 -1.60
C GLY A 90 -3.01 -10.31 -2.39
N SER A 91 -2.58 -9.57 -3.42
CA SER A 91 -1.47 -9.97 -4.29
C SER A 91 -0.13 -10.15 -3.55
N GLN A 92 0.11 -9.33 -2.52
CA GLN A 92 1.28 -9.48 -1.63
C GLN A 92 1.38 -10.90 -1.06
N TRP A 93 0.25 -11.46 -0.60
CA TRP A 93 0.21 -12.70 0.15
C TRP A 93 0.36 -13.96 -0.71
N VAL A 94 0.06 -13.88 -2.01
CA VAL A 94 0.25 -14.99 -2.96
C VAL A 94 1.68 -15.53 -2.90
N SER A 95 2.66 -14.63 -2.99
CA SER A 95 4.09 -14.99 -2.97
C SER A 95 4.54 -15.57 -1.62
N LEU A 96 3.98 -15.09 -0.51
CA LEU A 96 4.33 -15.56 0.82
C LEU A 96 3.75 -16.95 1.10
N ILE A 97 2.49 -17.21 0.70
CA ILE A 97 1.85 -18.52 0.81
C ILE A 97 2.67 -19.58 0.05
N GLN A 98 3.05 -19.27 -1.19
CA GLN A 98 3.88 -20.17 -2.00
C GLN A 98 5.25 -20.43 -1.34
N ALA A 99 5.90 -19.40 -0.80
CA ALA A 99 7.17 -19.56 -0.11
C ALA A 99 7.07 -20.42 1.16
N LEU A 100 5.98 -20.25 1.94
CA LEU A 100 5.73 -21.02 3.16
C LEU A 100 5.32 -22.47 2.89
N ALA A 101 4.72 -22.76 1.73
CA ALA A 101 4.41 -24.12 1.31
C ALA A 101 5.67 -24.99 1.16
N CYS A 102 6.76 -24.40 0.66
CA CYS A 102 8.03 -25.09 0.45
C CYS A 102 8.95 -25.12 1.68
N ARG A 103 8.45 -24.73 2.86
CA ARG A 103 9.26 -24.61 4.07
C ARG A 103 9.74 -26.00 4.58
N PRO A 104 11.01 -26.13 5.03
CA PRO A 104 11.45 -27.30 5.78
C PRO A 104 10.59 -27.57 7.02
N GLY A 105 10.11 -28.81 7.18
CA GLY A 105 9.17 -29.17 8.26
C GLY A 105 7.68 -29.00 7.89
N GLY A 106 7.38 -28.60 6.65
CA GLY A 106 6.03 -28.56 6.11
C GLY A 106 5.34 -27.20 6.24
N ALA A 107 4.25 -27.07 5.49
CA ALA A 107 3.43 -25.87 5.45
C ALA A 107 2.79 -25.57 6.83
N PRO A 108 2.84 -24.32 7.32
CA PRO A 108 2.11 -23.91 8.52
C PRO A 108 0.61 -23.78 8.24
N LEU A 109 -0.20 -23.74 9.30
CA LEU A 109 -1.53 -23.15 9.22
C LEU A 109 -1.39 -21.63 9.07
N ILE A 110 -2.00 -21.07 8.03
CA ILE A 110 -1.98 -19.62 7.76
C ILE A 110 -3.39 -19.06 7.92
N ARG A 111 -3.56 -18.12 8.85
CA ARG A 111 -4.74 -17.25 8.93
C ARG A 111 -4.39 -15.85 8.45
N ILE A 112 -5.24 -15.26 7.61
CA ILE A 112 -5.13 -13.86 7.21
C ILE A 112 -6.41 -13.13 7.63
N THR A 113 -6.27 -12.08 8.44
CA THR A 113 -7.31 -11.06 8.63
C THR A 113 -7.03 -9.90 7.69
N GLY A 114 -7.89 -9.71 6.69
CA GLY A 114 -7.81 -8.57 5.77
C GLY A 114 -8.77 -7.47 6.20
N VAL A 115 -8.22 -6.33 6.64
CA VAL A 115 -8.96 -5.11 6.95
C VAL A 115 -8.91 -4.20 5.73
N ASP A 116 -10.06 -3.73 5.26
CA ASP A 116 -10.15 -2.72 4.21
C ASP A 116 -11.61 -2.23 4.13
N ASP A 117 -11.83 -0.97 3.76
CA ASP A 117 -13.15 -0.34 3.80
C ASP A 117 -14.09 -0.88 2.71
N SER A 118 -15.41 -0.68 2.85
CA SER A 118 -16.40 -1.05 1.81
C SER A 118 -16.22 -0.23 0.53
N ASP A 119 -15.74 0.99 0.69
CA ASP A 119 -15.52 2.01 -0.30
C ASP A 119 -14.49 1.63 -1.38
N SER A 120 -13.58 0.71 -1.07
CA SER A 120 -12.53 0.22 -1.97
C SER A 120 -12.91 -1.08 -2.71
N ALA A 121 -14.14 -1.60 -2.55
CA ALA A 121 -14.59 -2.84 -3.18
C ALA A 121 -14.37 -2.90 -4.70
N HIS A 122 -14.54 -1.76 -5.39
CA HIS A 122 -14.29 -1.66 -6.82
C HIS A 122 -12.80 -1.79 -7.17
N ALA A 123 -11.92 -1.10 -6.44
CA ALA A 123 -10.46 -1.17 -6.64
C ALA A 123 -9.89 -2.58 -6.39
N ARG A 124 -10.54 -3.33 -5.49
CA ARG A 124 -10.24 -4.73 -5.16
C ARG A 124 -10.75 -5.77 -6.17
N GLY A 125 -11.60 -5.37 -7.11
CA GLY A 125 -12.30 -6.29 -8.01
C GLY A 125 -13.35 -7.15 -7.29
N GLY A 126 -14.04 -6.57 -6.29
CA GLY A 126 -15.10 -7.19 -5.51
C GLY A 126 -15.00 -6.94 -4.00
N GLY A 127 -15.95 -7.50 -3.24
CA GLY A 127 -15.89 -7.48 -1.78
C GLY A 127 -14.72 -8.32 -1.25
N LEU A 128 -14.36 -8.12 0.03
CA LEU A 128 -13.28 -8.87 0.70
C LEU A 128 -13.43 -10.40 0.60
N HIS A 129 -14.67 -10.91 0.49
CA HIS A 129 -14.92 -12.33 0.24
C HIS A 129 -14.22 -12.84 -1.03
N MET A 130 -14.16 -12.03 -2.10
CA MET A 130 -13.47 -12.40 -3.33
C MET A 130 -11.95 -12.47 -3.16
N VAL A 131 -11.38 -11.62 -2.30
CA VAL A 131 -9.95 -11.69 -1.91
C VAL A 131 -9.69 -13.00 -1.19
N GLY A 132 -10.53 -13.32 -0.20
CA GLY A 132 -10.48 -14.59 0.52
C GLY A 132 -10.54 -15.80 -0.41
N LEU A 133 -11.50 -15.83 -1.34
CA LEU A 133 -11.63 -16.92 -2.32
C LEU A 133 -10.38 -17.08 -3.19
N ARG A 134 -9.78 -15.97 -3.65
CA ARG A 134 -8.54 -16.00 -4.44
C ARG A 134 -7.38 -16.58 -3.63
N LEU A 135 -7.20 -16.12 -2.39
CA LEU A 135 -6.12 -16.58 -1.51
C LEU A 135 -6.32 -18.06 -1.10
N SER A 136 -7.55 -18.47 -0.82
CA SER A 136 -7.88 -19.87 -0.52
C SER A 136 -7.53 -20.79 -1.68
N LYS A 137 -7.84 -20.41 -2.92
CA LYS A 137 -7.45 -21.18 -4.12
C LYS A 137 -5.93 -21.31 -4.27
N VAL A 138 -5.19 -20.23 -3.99
CA VAL A 138 -3.71 -20.27 -4.01
C VAL A 138 -3.20 -21.23 -2.93
N ALA A 139 -3.71 -21.13 -1.70
CA ALA A 139 -3.31 -22.00 -0.60
C ALA A 139 -3.64 -23.48 -0.87
N GLU A 140 -4.83 -23.76 -1.39
CA GLU A 140 -5.27 -25.10 -1.81
C GLU A 140 -4.33 -25.69 -2.87
N SER A 141 -3.99 -24.90 -3.91
CA SER A 141 -3.05 -25.33 -4.95
C SER A 141 -1.64 -25.64 -4.43
N CYS A 142 -1.29 -25.10 -3.25
CA CYS A 142 -0.01 -25.32 -2.59
C CYS A 142 -0.09 -26.30 -1.40
N ASN A 143 -1.25 -26.93 -1.16
CA ASN A 143 -1.52 -27.79 0.01
C ASN A 143 -1.23 -27.10 1.35
N VAL A 144 -1.54 -25.81 1.48
CA VAL A 144 -1.37 -25.03 2.70
C VAL A 144 -2.71 -24.93 3.44
N PRO A 145 -2.80 -25.35 4.72
CA PRO A 145 -3.99 -25.10 5.54
C PRO A 145 -4.20 -23.60 5.70
N PHE A 146 -5.38 -23.10 5.32
CA PHE A 146 -5.62 -21.67 5.19
C PHE A 146 -6.99 -21.23 5.68
N GLU A 147 -7.00 -20.07 6.36
CA GLU A 147 -8.21 -19.40 6.82
C GLU A 147 -8.16 -17.90 6.48
N PHE A 148 -9.29 -17.36 6.04
CA PHE A 148 -9.43 -15.94 5.74
C PHE A 148 -10.54 -15.31 6.58
N HIS A 149 -10.23 -14.20 7.25
CA HIS A 149 -11.19 -13.36 7.93
C HIS A 149 -11.28 -11.99 7.24
N ALA A 150 -12.48 -11.64 6.78
CA ALA A 150 -12.75 -10.32 6.21
C ALA A 150 -13.21 -9.35 7.31
N ALA A 151 -12.48 -8.24 7.47
CA ALA A 151 -12.85 -7.12 8.32
C ALA A 151 -13.16 -5.89 7.44
N GLY A 152 -14.40 -5.83 6.94
CA GLY A 152 -14.85 -4.76 6.05
C GLY A 152 -15.15 -3.46 6.78
N MET A 153 -14.12 -2.73 7.21
CA MET A 153 -14.21 -1.50 8.01
C MET A 153 -12.98 -0.62 7.79
N SER A 154 -13.10 0.65 8.16
CA SER A 154 -11.94 1.55 8.19
C SER A 154 -10.97 1.13 9.30
N GLY A 155 -9.66 1.34 9.10
CA GLY A 155 -8.66 1.19 10.15
C GLY A 155 -8.98 2.01 11.41
N SER A 156 -9.68 3.14 11.26
CA SER A 156 -10.14 3.98 12.37
C SER A 156 -11.27 3.38 13.20
N GLU A 157 -11.91 2.31 12.75
CA GLU A 157 -13.04 1.63 13.39
C GLU A 157 -12.64 0.30 14.02
N VAL A 158 -11.44 -0.20 13.71
CA VAL A 158 -10.98 -1.50 14.18
C VAL A 158 -10.85 -1.54 15.70
N GLU A 159 -11.44 -2.60 16.26
CA GLU A 159 -11.35 -3.03 17.65
C GLU A 159 -10.79 -4.47 17.74
N LEU A 160 -10.44 -4.89 18.95
CA LEU A 160 -9.78 -6.17 19.21
C LEU A 160 -10.55 -7.39 18.66
N GLU A 161 -11.87 -7.38 18.82
CA GLU A 161 -12.77 -8.45 18.41
C GLU A 161 -12.84 -8.66 16.90
N ASN A 162 -12.58 -7.60 16.12
CA ASN A 162 -12.57 -7.66 14.67
C ASN A 162 -11.33 -8.39 14.13
N LEU A 163 -10.27 -8.49 14.95
CA LEU A 163 -9.00 -9.08 14.51
C LEU A 163 -8.96 -10.61 14.60
N ARG A 164 -9.88 -11.23 15.35
CA ARG A 164 -10.01 -12.70 15.54
C ARG A 164 -8.74 -13.38 16.06
N ILE A 165 -8.10 -12.74 17.04
CA ILE A 165 -6.88 -13.26 17.65
C ILE A 165 -7.14 -14.62 18.31
N CYS A 166 -6.28 -15.59 18.02
CA CYS A 166 -6.34 -16.93 18.59
C CYS A 166 -5.07 -17.23 19.39
N HIS A 167 -5.22 -17.90 20.52
CA HIS A 167 -4.08 -18.30 21.35
C HIS A 167 -3.22 -19.35 20.63
N GLY A 168 -1.89 -19.22 20.79
CA GLY A 168 -0.91 -20.16 20.26
C GLY A 168 -0.48 -19.89 18.81
N GLU A 169 -0.80 -18.73 18.25
CA GLU A 169 -0.43 -18.32 16.89
C GLU A 169 0.63 -17.22 16.91
N ALA A 170 1.52 -17.26 15.93
CA ALA A 170 2.49 -16.20 15.70
C ALA A 170 1.86 -15.08 14.89
N LEU A 171 1.77 -13.89 15.49
CA LEU A 171 1.14 -12.74 14.87
C LEU A 171 2.16 -11.88 14.09
N ALA A 172 1.82 -11.56 12.85
CA ALA A 172 2.49 -10.55 12.02
C ALA A 172 1.47 -9.49 11.60
N VAL A 173 1.84 -8.21 11.65
CA VAL A 173 0.94 -7.10 11.28
C VAL A 173 1.57 -6.29 10.15
N ASN A 174 0.78 -6.00 9.12
CA ASN A 174 1.21 -5.27 7.93
C ASN A 174 0.35 -4.01 7.73
N PHE A 175 1.01 -2.87 7.54
CA PHE A 175 0.41 -1.57 7.18
C PHE A 175 0.95 -1.09 5.83
N PRO A 176 0.39 -1.56 4.70
CA PRO A 176 0.76 -1.12 3.36
C PRO A 176 -0.02 0.13 2.93
N TYR A 177 0.61 1.30 2.94
CA TYR A 177 0.04 2.55 2.38
C TYR A 177 -1.32 2.89 3.01
N MET A 178 -1.42 2.86 4.34
CA MET A 178 -2.70 3.00 5.05
C MET A 178 -2.65 4.09 6.12
N LEU A 179 -1.55 4.19 6.88
CA LEU A 179 -1.55 5.06 8.07
C LEU A 179 -1.66 6.54 7.70
N HIS A 180 -1.16 6.94 6.52
CA HIS A 180 -1.32 8.30 6.01
C HIS A 180 -2.78 8.71 5.78
N HIS A 181 -3.71 7.76 5.63
CA HIS A 181 -5.14 8.07 5.50
C HIS A 181 -5.83 8.30 6.84
N MET A 182 -5.20 7.95 7.96
CA MET A 182 -5.80 8.14 9.27
C MET A 182 -5.66 9.59 9.75
N PRO A 183 -6.77 10.23 10.18
CA PRO A 183 -6.71 11.55 10.78
C PRO A 183 -5.76 11.57 11.98
N ASP A 184 -4.80 12.48 11.94
CA ASP A 184 -3.95 12.81 13.08
C ASP A 184 -4.62 13.84 14.00
N GLU A 185 -3.90 14.25 15.03
CA GLU A 185 -4.34 15.25 16.00
C GLU A 185 -4.58 16.65 15.41
N SER A 186 -4.05 16.96 14.21
CA SER A 186 -4.36 18.20 13.50
C SER A 186 -5.77 18.20 12.88
N VAL A 187 -6.37 17.02 12.71
CA VAL A 187 -7.68 16.83 12.06
C VAL A 187 -8.75 16.34 13.04
N SER A 188 -8.38 15.48 14.00
CA SER A 188 -9.32 14.87 14.94
C SER A 188 -8.68 14.66 16.31
N THR A 189 -9.40 15.05 17.37
CA THR A 189 -9.00 14.78 18.76
C THR A 189 -9.16 13.32 19.17
N ALA A 190 -9.81 12.50 18.33
CA ALA A 190 -10.05 11.08 18.61
C ALA A 190 -8.77 10.21 18.53
N ASN A 191 -7.71 10.73 17.89
CA ASN A 191 -6.40 10.08 17.78
C ASN A 191 -6.48 8.58 17.40
N HIS A 192 -7.18 8.32 16.28
CA HIS A 192 -7.45 6.96 15.79
C HIS A 192 -6.16 6.20 15.49
N ARG A 193 -5.15 6.88 14.94
CA ARG A 193 -3.84 6.29 14.64
C ARG A 193 -3.18 5.74 15.89
N ASP A 194 -3.01 6.53 16.94
CA ASP A 194 -2.38 6.03 18.17
C ASP A 194 -3.22 4.96 18.85
N ARG A 195 -4.55 5.07 18.80
CA ARG A 195 -5.44 4.03 19.33
C ARG A 195 -5.16 2.69 18.66
N LEU A 196 -5.11 2.66 17.32
CA LEU A 196 -4.84 1.45 16.56
C LEU A 196 -3.43 0.89 16.86
N LEU A 197 -2.42 1.76 16.90
CA LEU A 197 -1.04 1.33 17.18
C LEU A 197 -0.87 0.80 18.60
N ARG A 198 -1.56 1.39 19.58
CA ARG A 198 -1.61 0.87 20.96
C ARG A 198 -2.30 -0.49 21.03
N LEU A 199 -3.40 -0.68 20.28
CA LEU A 199 -4.04 -1.98 20.14
C LEU A 199 -3.07 -3.00 19.54
N ILE A 200 -2.43 -2.70 18.41
CA ILE A 200 -1.47 -3.63 17.80
C ILE A 200 -0.30 -3.93 18.72
N LYS A 201 0.22 -2.94 19.44
CA LYS A 201 1.29 -3.15 20.43
C LYS A 201 0.86 -4.08 21.56
N SER A 202 -0.39 -3.98 22.05
CA SER A 202 -0.91 -4.83 23.12
C SER A 202 -1.05 -6.30 22.71
N LEU A 203 -1.23 -6.57 21.42
CA LEU A 203 -1.23 -7.94 20.84
C LEU A 203 0.16 -8.59 20.83
N GLN A 204 1.22 -7.82 21.05
CA GLN A 204 2.61 -8.28 21.05
C GLN A 204 3.00 -9.10 19.80
N PRO A 205 2.78 -8.57 18.58
CA PRO A 205 3.15 -9.27 17.36
C PRO A 205 4.65 -9.58 17.31
N LYS A 206 5.02 -10.61 16.57
CA LYS A 206 6.43 -10.93 16.30
C LYS A 206 7.09 -9.87 15.43
N VAL A 207 6.30 -9.27 14.54
CA VAL A 207 6.75 -8.25 13.60
C VAL A 207 5.59 -7.34 13.24
N VAL A 208 5.90 -6.05 13.10
CA VAL A 208 5.05 -5.06 12.43
C VAL A 208 5.83 -4.52 11.24
N THR A 209 5.23 -4.54 10.05
CA THR A 209 5.77 -3.91 8.85
C THR A 209 4.94 -2.69 8.49
N LEU A 210 5.64 -1.57 8.26
CA LEU A 210 5.06 -0.33 7.80
C LEU A 210 5.65 0.01 6.43
N VAL A 211 4.78 0.32 5.47
CA VAL A 211 5.17 0.79 4.13
C VAL A 211 4.38 2.07 3.87
N GLU A 212 5.08 3.17 3.64
CA GLU A 212 4.47 4.50 3.43
C GLU A 212 5.26 5.27 2.36
N GLN A 213 4.63 6.31 1.80
CA GLN A 213 5.26 7.25 0.88
C GLN A 213 6.19 8.20 1.66
N GLU A 214 7.45 8.29 1.25
CA GLU A 214 8.43 9.21 1.85
C GLU A 214 8.25 10.62 1.28
N SER A 215 7.34 11.40 1.86
CA SER A 215 7.07 12.78 1.45
C SER A 215 6.46 13.61 2.59
N ASN A 216 6.77 14.91 2.67
CA ASN A 216 6.26 15.78 3.73
C ASN A 216 5.03 16.60 3.29
N THR A 217 3.89 15.94 3.10
CA THR A 217 2.64 16.57 2.65
C THR A 217 1.58 16.71 3.74
N ASN A 218 1.87 16.33 4.99
CA ASN A 218 0.88 16.41 6.07
C ASN A 218 0.75 17.84 6.69
N THR A 219 1.71 18.27 7.50
CA THR A 219 1.59 19.45 8.38
C THR A 219 2.07 20.77 7.75
N SER A 220 2.78 20.68 6.63
CA SER A 220 3.30 21.84 5.89
C SER A 220 2.19 22.77 5.39
N ALA A 221 2.47 24.07 5.26
CA ALA A 221 1.57 25.03 4.61
C ALA A 221 1.41 24.73 3.10
N PHE A 222 0.42 25.33 2.44
CA PHE A 222 0.08 25.01 1.05
C PHE A 222 1.27 25.08 0.07
N LEU A 223 2.02 26.18 0.04
CA LEU A 223 3.11 26.34 -0.94
C LEU A 223 4.22 25.30 -0.74
N PRO A 224 4.77 25.08 0.47
CA PRO A 224 5.72 23.99 0.71
C PRO A 224 5.17 22.61 0.32
N ARG A 225 3.92 22.29 0.66
CA ARG A 225 3.29 21.03 0.23
C ARG A 225 3.19 20.91 -1.28
N PHE A 226 2.86 22.00 -1.97
CA PHE A 226 2.75 22.00 -3.43
C PHE A 226 4.10 21.71 -4.09
N VAL A 227 5.18 22.33 -3.60
CA VAL A 227 6.55 22.08 -4.07
C VAL A 227 6.96 20.64 -3.80
N GLU A 228 6.76 20.16 -2.57
CA GLU A 228 7.04 18.78 -2.17
C GLU A 228 6.28 17.76 -3.05
N THR A 229 5.00 18.03 -3.35
CA THR A 229 4.18 17.21 -4.25
C THR A 229 4.74 17.20 -5.65
N LEU A 230 5.15 18.37 -6.17
CA LEU A 230 5.77 18.47 -7.49
C LEU A 230 7.05 17.64 -7.56
N ASP A 231 7.92 17.75 -6.55
CA ASP A 231 9.20 17.06 -6.52
C ASP A 231 9.02 15.53 -6.41
N TYR A 232 8.19 15.07 -5.47
CA TYR A 232 7.90 13.64 -5.26
C TYR A 232 7.29 13.00 -6.52
N TYR A 233 6.26 13.62 -7.09
CA TYR A 233 5.61 13.07 -8.27
C TYR A 233 6.42 13.28 -9.56
N THR A 234 7.37 14.22 -9.63
CA THR A 234 8.30 14.31 -10.77
C THR A 234 9.10 13.03 -10.91
N ALA A 235 9.74 12.56 -9.81
CA ALA A 235 10.49 11.31 -9.80
C ALA A 235 9.61 10.10 -10.19
N MET A 236 8.36 10.07 -9.70
CA MET A 236 7.40 9.01 -10.05
C MET A 236 7.04 9.02 -11.55
N PHE A 237 6.73 10.18 -12.13
CA PHE A 237 6.33 10.31 -13.52
C PHE A 237 7.49 10.01 -14.49
N GLU A 238 8.72 10.37 -14.12
CA GLU A 238 9.94 10.01 -14.84
C GLU A 238 10.16 8.49 -14.82
N SER A 239 10.00 7.84 -13.65
CA SER A 239 10.09 6.38 -13.56
C SER A 239 9.04 5.67 -14.41
N ILE A 240 7.81 6.20 -14.47
CA ILE A 240 6.74 5.61 -15.30
C ILE A 240 7.05 5.79 -16.80
N ASP A 241 7.65 6.92 -17.20
CA ASP A 241 8.01 7.19 -18.60
C ASP A 241 9.03 6.20 -19.15
N VAL A 242 9.96 5.76 -18.30
CA VAL A 242 10.94 4.72 -18.64
C VAL A 242 10.25 3.35 -18.74
N ALA A 243 9.23 3.08 -17.92
CA ALA A 243 8.57 1.77 -17.85
C ALA A 243 7.56 1.52 -18.98
N ARG A 244 6.89 2.56 -19.50
CA ARG A 244 5.80 2.41 -20.48
C ARG A 244 5.79 3.52 -21.54
N PRO A 245 5.41 3.22 -22.80
CA PRO A 245 5.25 4.21 -23.85
C PRO A 245 4.22 5.29 -23.52
N ARG A 246 4.41 6.49 -24.09
CA ARG A 246 3.59 7.66 -23.76
C ARG A 246 2.15 7.64 -24.27
N ASN A 247 1.89 6.84 -25.28
CA ASN A 247 0.56 6.62 -25.87
C ASN A 247 -0.14 5.37 -25.29
N ASP A 248 0.45 4.70 -24.29
CA ASP A 248 -0.15 3.55 -23.64
C ASP A 248 -1.39 3.97 -22.85
N LYS A 249 -2.56 3.49 -23.29
CA LYS A 249 -3.86 3.78 -22.65
C LYS A 249 -3.95 3.22 -21.23
N GLN A 250 -3.34 2.07 -20.95
CA GLN A 250 -3.33 1.48 -19.61
C GLN A 250 -2.55 2.37 -18.64
N ARG A 251 -1.40 2.88 -19.08
CA ARG A 251 -0.59 3.85 -18.33
C ARG A 251 -1.36 5.14 -18.07
N ILE A 252 -1.95 5.75 -19.10
CA ILE A 252 -2.74 6.98 -18.97
C ILE A 252 -3.88 6.80 -17.96
N ASN A 253 -4.61 5.69 -18.04
CA ASN A 253 -5.70 5.44 -17.10
C ASN A 253 -5.19 5.19 -15.68
N ALA A 254 -4.06 4.50 -15.50
CA ALA A 254 -3.45 4.32 -14.19
C ALA A 254 -2.99 5.64 -13.55
N GLU A 255 -2.35 6.51 -14.33
CA GLU A 255 -1.99 7.87 -13.90
C GLU A 255 -3.23 8.68 -13.52
N GLN A 256 -4.26 8.68 -14.36
CA GLN A 256 -5.46 9.49 -14.15
C GLN A 256 -6.32 9.03 -12.96
N HIS A 257 -6.44 7.72 -12.75
CA HIS A 257 -7.37 7.18 -11.74
C HIS A 257 -6.73 6.89 -10.40
N CYS A 258 -5.41 6.77 -10.34
CA CYS A 258 -4.69 6.50 -9.11
C CYS A 258 -3.83 7.70 -8.71
N VAL A 259 -2.86 8.05 -9.56
CA VAL A 259 -1.86 9.08 -9.21
C VAL A 259 -2.46 10.47 -9.14
N ALA A 260 -3.28 10.85 -10.12
CA ALA A 260 -3.91 12.17 -10.19
C ALA A 260 -4.91 12.37 -9.05
N ARG A 261 -5.57 11.30 -8.60
CA ARG A 261 -6.51 11.36 -7.47
C ARG A 261 -5.77 11.79 -6.20
N ASP A 262 -4.62 11.19 -5.95
CA ASP A 262 -3.84 11.50 -4.76
C ASP A 262 -3.27 12.93 -4.85
N ILE A 263 -2.74 13.33 -6.01
CA ILE A 263 -2.29 14.72 -6.28
C ILE A 263 -3.40 15.74 -6.02
N VAL A 264 -4.61 15.50 -6.55
CA VAL A 264 -5.75 16.41 -6.36
C VAL A 264 -6.12 16.49 -4.88
N ASN A 265 -6.10 15.38 -4.13
CA ASN A 265 -6.40 15.42 -2.71
C ASN A 265 -5.38 16.28 -1.94
N ILE A 266 -4.08 16.10 -2.22
CA ILE A 266 -3.00 16.85 -1.55
C ILE A 266 -3.10 18.36 -1.83
N ILE A 267 -3.42 18.74 -3.06
CA ILE A 267 -3.44 20.15 -3.50
C ILE A 267 -4.77 20.84 -3.19
N ALA A 268 -5.89 20.18 -3.46
CA ALA A 268 -7.20 20.82 -3.50
C ALA A 268 -8.00 20.71 -2.19
N CYS A 269 -7.75 19.68 -1.38
CA CYS A 269 -8.49 19.47 -0.14
C CYS A 269 -7.78 20.08 1.07
N GLU A 270 -8.54 20.33 2.14
CA GLU A 270 -8.03 20.73 3.45
C GLU A 270 -8.85 20.06 4.57
N GLY A 271 -8.42 20.22 5.82
CA GLY A 271 -9.14 19.68 6.98
C GLY A 271 -9.42 18.18 6.85
N THR A 272 -10.64 17.77 7.18
CA THR A 272 -11.06 16.36 7.11
C THR A 272 -11.18 15.80 5.68
N GLU A 273 -11.26 16.67 4.67
CA GLU A 273 -11.38 16.23 3.26
C GLU A 273 -10.03 15.88 2.64
N ARG A 274 -8.92 16.38 3.21
CA ARG A 274 -7.57 15.98 2.82
C ARG A 274 -7.19 14.73 3.59
N VAL A 275 -7.08 13.61 2.89
CA VAL A 275 -6.79 12.28 3.44
C VAL A 275 -5.39 11.79 3.04
N GLU A 276 -4.83 12.26 1.93
CA GLU A 276 -3.47 11.91 1.51
C GLU A 276 -2.45 12.74 2.30
N ARG A 277 -2.00 12.20 3.45
CA ARG A 277 -1.16 12.90 4.44
C ARG A 277 0.15 12.17 4.69
N HIS A 278 1.06 12.26 3.73
CA HIS A 278 2.36 11.61 3.86
C HIS A 278 3.24 12.32 4.90
N GLU A 279 4.06 11.53 5.57
CA GLU A 279 5.03 11.97 6.57
C GLU A 279 6.38 11.32 6.28
N LEU A 280 7.46 12.00 6.65
CA LEU A 280 8.80 11.42 6.60
C LEU A 280 8.96 10.37 7.71
N LEU A 281 9.78 9.34 7.47
CA LEU A 281 10.01 8.26 8.42
C LEU A 281 10.47 8.74 9.80
N GLU A 282 11.25 9.83 9.86
CA GLU A 282 11.70 10.43 11.12
C GLU A 282 10.55 11.06 11.94
N ILE A 283 9.49 11.50 11.26
CA ILE A 283 8.29 12.11 11.86
C ILE A 283 7.29 11.00 12.22
N SER A 284 7.17 9.97 11.39
CA SER A 284 6.35 8.78 11.64
C SER A 284 7.14 7.67 12.34
N THR A 285 7.40 7.80 13.64
CA THR A 285 8.10 6.75 14.40
C THR A 285 7.23 5.49 14.55
N ILE A 286 7.32 4.55 13.60
CA ILE A 286 6.91 3.15 13.81
C ILE A 286 7.92 2.20 13.18
N CYS A 287 8.67 1.59 14.08
CA CYS A 287 9.74 0.64 13.85
C CYS A 287 9.26 -0.65 13.18
N LEU A 288 10.17 -1.24 12.40
CA LEU A 288 10.33 -2.69 12.33
C LEU A 288 10.67 -3.19 13.74
N VAL A 289 9.66 -3.59 14.51
CA VAL A 289 9.87 -4.20 15.83
C VAL A 289 10.11 -5.68 15.63
N ASP A 290 11.37 -6.07 15.40
CA ASP A 290 11.83 -7.43 15.71
C ASP A 290 12.30 -7.43 17.17
N LYS A 291 11.68 -8.25 18.03
CA LYS A 291 12.07 -8.42 19.44
C LYS A 291 13.54 -8.87 19.62
N ARG A 292 14.22 -9.30 18.57
CA ARG A 292 15.62 -9.79 18.62
C ARG A 292 16.64 -8.83 18.00
N LYS A 293 16.21 -7.78 17.29
CA LYS A 293 17.10 -6.78 16.68
C LYS A 293 16.40 -5.41 16.64
N PRO A 294 16.82 -4.43 17.46
CA PRO A 294 16.34 -3.07 17.31
C PRO A 294 16.87 -2.56 15.97
N TYR A 295 15.97 -2.17 15.08
CA TYR A 295 16.27 -1.66 13.73
C TYR A 295 16.86 -2.70 12.76
N LEU A 296 15.97 -3.43 12.08
CA LEU A 296 16.29 -3.81 10.71
C LEU A 296 15.72 -2.74 9.76
N GLY A 297 16.03 -1.46 9.97
CA GLY A 297 15.77 -0.46 8.93
C GLY A 297 16.42 -0.98 7.66
N LEU A 298 15.63 -1.41 6.68
CA LEU A 298 16.13 -1.71 5.35
C LEU A 298 16.46 -0.39 4.64
N GLY A 299 17.25 0.46 5.29
CA GLY A 299 18.05 1.50 4.65
C GLY A 299 19.28 0.89 3.97
N LEU A 300 19.17 -0.36 3.51
CA LEU A 300 20.12 -0.88 2.54
C LEU A 300 19.78 -0.19 1.22
N PRO A 301 20.72 0.49 0.57
CA PRO A 301 20.45 1.10 -0.72
C PRO A 301 19.85 0.06 -1.67
N PHE A 302 18.92 0.48 -2.52
CA PHE A 302 18.17 -0.36 -3.47
C PHE A 302 19.08 -1.37 -4.22
N THR A 303 20.33 -0.97 -4.45
CA THR A 303 21.43 -1.75 -5.04
C THR A 303 21.81 -3.03 -4.28
N THR A 304 21.61 -3.09 -2.96
CA THR A 304 21.99 -4.24 -2.13
C THR A 304 20.82 -5.21 -1.89
N PHE A 305 19.59 -4.69 -1.82
CA PHE A 305 18.40 -5.50 -1.51
C PHE A 305 17.78 -6.16 -2.74
N CYS A 306 17.86 -5.53 -3.90
CA CYS A 306 17.31 -6.05 -5.16
C CYS A 306 17.95 -7.40 -5.60
N PRO A 307 19.29 -7.60 -5.51
CA PRO A 307 19.92 -8.90 -5.76
C PRO A 307 19.45 -10.00 -4.78
N TYR A 308 19.26 -9.65 -3.50
CA TYR A 308 18.77 -10.56 -2.47
C TYR A 308 17.33 -11.02 -2.77
N LEU A 309 16.45 -10.10 -3.17
CA LEU A 309 15.09 -10.43 -3.59
C LEU A 309 15.06 -11.33 -4.83
N ARG A 310 15.94 -11.12 -5.83
CA ARG A 310 16.05 -12.01 -7.00
C ARG A 310 16.48 -13.42 -6.62
N GLN A 311 17.43 -13.56 -5.69
CA GLN A 311 17.91 -14.87 -5.26
C GLN A 311 16.80 -15.70 -4.58
N ARG A 312 15.91 -15.03 -3.84
CA ARG A 312 14.83 -15.68 -3.08
C ARG A 312 13.52 -15.83 -3.88
N TYR A 313 13.31 -14.97 -4.89
CA TYR A 313 12.13 -14.97 -5.77
C TYR A 313 12.52 -14.84 -7.26
N PRO A 314 13.12 -15.88 -7.87
CA PRO A 314 13.68 -15.80 -9.23
C PRO A 314 12.64 -15.60 -10.34
N SER A 315 11.36 -15.89 -10.08
CA SER A 315 10.24 -15.63 -11.01
C SER A 315 9.76 -14.19 -11.01
N SER A 316 10.26 -13.36 -10.08
CA SER A 316 9.90 -11.94 -10.00
C SER A 316 10.86 -11.11 -10.87
N SER A 317 10.35 -10.61 -12.00
CA SER A 317 11.03 -9.60 -12.82
C SER A 317 11.22 -8.30 -12.01
N ILE A 318 12.30 -8.20 -11.25
CA ILE A 318 12.74 -6.95 -10.61
C ILE A 318 13.90 -6.44 -11.44
N SER A 319 13.69 -5.37 -12.21
CA SER A 319 14.78 -4.76 -12.99
C SER A 319 15.76 -4.04 -12.05
N THR A 320 17.05 -4.19 -12.34
CA THR A 320 18.16 -3.52 -11.62
C THR A 320 18.43 -2.11 -12.15
N SER A 321 17.69 -1.66 -13.17
CA SER A 321 17.86 -0.35 -13.80
C SER A 321 16.97 0.72 -13.13
N LEU A 322 17.25 1.00 -11.87
CA LEU A 322 16.88 2.28 -11.25
C LEU A 322 18.18 2.86 -10.68
N THR A 323 19.00 3.38 -11.59
CA THR A 323 19.94 4.45 -11.23
C THR A 323 19.08 5.69 -11.12
N VAL A 324 18.90 6.18 -9.89
CA VAL A 324 18.50 7.58 -9.64
C VAL A 324 19.66 8.46 -10.09
#